data_AF-A0A8B2SEJ7-F1
#
_entry.id   AF-A0A8B2SEJ7-F1
#
_cell.length_a   1.000
_cell.length_b   1.000
_cell.length_c   1.000
_cell.angle_alpha   90.00
_cell.angle_beta   90.00
_cell.angle_gamma   90.00
#
_symmetry.space_group_name_H-M   'P 1'
#
loop_
_entity.id
_entity.type
_entity.pdbx_description
1 polymer ?
#
loop_
_entity_poly.entity_id
_entity_poly.type
_entity_poly.pdbx_seq_one_letter_code
_entity_poly.pdbx_strand_id
1 'polypeptide(L)'
;MMRNYGIVIATLLFSFSATATTFRTDSFGTTRDDKGNSWRTDSFGTSRSSNGSLSRTDSFGTTRVTNANGENTTYRTDSFGTTRGSDGTVSRTDSFGTTRITDAQGSTTTCRTDSFGTTRCN
;
A
#
# COMPACT_ATOMS: atom_id res chain seq x y z
N MET A 1 -2.81 4.81 16.76
CA MET A 1 -1.46 5.03 16.21
C MET A 1 -1.40 4.34 14.86
N MET A 2 -1.60 5.10 13.77
CA MET A 2 -1.70 4.56 12.41
C MET A 2 -0.30 4.50 11.82
N ARG A 3 0.16 3.29 11.48
CA ARG A 3 1.49 3.02 10.92
C ARG A 3 1.43 3.12 9.40
N ASN A 4 2.36 3.89 8.84
CA ASN A 4 2.41 4.29 7.44
C ASN A 4 2.81 3.11 6.52
N TYR A 5 1.85 2.41 5.93
CA TYR A 5 2.07 1.42 4.86
C TYR A 5 2.07 2.11 3.49
N GLY A 6 3.18 2.77 3.17
CA GLY A 6 3.35 3.42 1.88
C GLY A 6 3.62 2.42 0.76
N ILE A 7 2.67 2.20 -0.14
CA ILE A 7 2.94 2.09 -1.59
C ILE A 7 3.74 0.86 -2.05
N VAL A 8 3.50 -0.33 -1.47
CA VAL A 8 3.78 -1.57 -2.20
C VAL A 8 2.61 -2.50 -2.07
N ILE A 9 2.09 -2.91 -3.22
CA ILE A 9 0.87 -3.68 -3.43
C ILE A 9 -0.35 -2.78 -3.52
N ALA A 10 -0.88 -2.76 -4.74
CA ALA A 10 -2.10 -2.11 -5.15
C ALA A 10 -3.28 -2.44 -4.22
N THR A 11 -4.27 -1.55 -4.27
CA THR A 11 -5.66 -1.71 -3.79
C THR A 11 -5.90 -1.60 -2.28
N LEU A 12 -6.59 -0.49 -1.95
CA LEU A 12 -7.67 -0.35 -0.96
C LEU A 12 -7.39 -0.74 0.51
N LEU A 13 -7.11 0.27 1.33
CA LEU A 13 -7.28 0.23 2.78
C LEU A 13 -8.32 1.28 3.20
N PHE A 14 -9.58 0.86 3.36
CA PHE A 14 -10.61 1.60 4.12
C PHE A 14 -10.83 0.90 5.46
N SER A 15 -10.49 1.57 6.55
CA SER A 15 -10.95 1.22 7.90
C SER A 15 -12.13 2.14 8.25
N PHE A 16 -13.25 1.56 8.67
CA PHE A 16 -14.50 2.27 8.97
C PHE A 16 -14.37 3.18 10.21
N SER A 17 -14.07 4.45 9.99
CA SER A 17 -14.82 5.58 10.52
C SER A 17 -15.42 6.25 9.29
N ALA A 18 -16.74 6.38 9.19
CA ALA A 18 -17.42 6.89 7.99
C ALA A 18 -17.22 8.41 7.83
N THR A 19 -15.97 8.84 7.68
CA THR A 19 -15.62 10.06 6.95
C THR A 19 -15.28 9.60 5.54
N ALA A 20 -16.22 9.73 4.62
CA ALA A 20 -15.98 9.46 3.21
C ALA A 20 -14.80 10.32 2.77
N THR A 21 -13.66 9.70 2.49
CA THR A 21 -12.47 10.39 1.98
C THR A 21 -12.60 10.42 0.47
N THR A 22 -12.61 11.61 -0.13
CA THR A 22 -12.74 11.77 -1.58
C THR A 22 -11.36 11.94 -2.18
N PHE A 23 -11.08 11.23 -3.28
CA PHE A 23 -9.83 11.34 -4.01
C PHE A 23 -10.06 11.97 -5.38
N ARG A 24 -9.18 12.89 -5.80
CA ARG A 24 -9.20 13.49 -7.14
C ARG A 24 -7.81 13.48 -7.73
N THR A 25 -7.70 13.10 -9.00
CA THR A 25 -6.44 13.14 -9.76
C THR A 25 -6.51 14.24 -10.82
N ASP A 26 -5.51 15.11 -10.87
CA ASP A 26 -5.42 16.18 -11.86
C ASP A 26 -4.74 15.73 -13.17
N SER A 27 -4.73 16.62 -14.17
CA SER A 27 -4.11 16.37 -15.48
C SER A 27 -2.60 16.20 -15.44
N PHE A 28 -1.94 16.53 -14.32
CA PHE A 28 -0.50 16.35 -14.10
C PHE A 28 -0.19 15.05 -13.34
N GLY A 29 -1.21 14.23 -13.06
CA GLY A 29 -1.09 12.95 -12.38
C GLY A 29 -0.93 13.06 -10.87
N THR A 30 -1.27 14.21 -10.27
CA THR A 30 -1.28 14.37 -8.81
C THR A 30 -2.64 13.95 -8.26
N THR A 31 -2.65 13.00 -7.34
CA THR A 31 -3.85 12.61 -6.59
C THR A 31 -3.88 13.35 -5.26
N ARG A 32 -5.05 13.86 -4.85
CA ARG A 32 -5.24 14.55 -3.57
C ARG A 32 -6.51 14.07 -2.87
N ASP A 33 -6.48 14.05 -1.54
CA ASP A 33 -7.66 13.80 -0.72
C ASP A 33 -8.29 15.11 -0.17
N ASP A 34 -9.47 14.99 0.44
CA ASP A 34 -10.19 16.08 1.14
C ASP A 34 -9.50 16.56 2.43
N LYS A 35 -8.46 15.84 2.89
CA LYS A 35 -7.69 16.16 4.10
C LYS A 35 -6.40 16.94 3.79
N GLY A 36 -6.16 17.23 2.51
CA GLY A 36 -4.98 17.97 2.06
C GLY A 36 -3.74 17.10 1.80
N ASN A 37 -3.85 15.77 1.89
CA ASN A 37 -2.77 14.87 1.51
C ASN A 37 -2.69 14.77 -0.02
N SER A 38 -1.49 14.73 -0.57
CA SER A 38 -1.27 14.54 -2.00
C SER A 38 -0.23 13.46 -2.30
N TRP A 39 -0.39 12.82 -3.46
CA TRP A 39 0.51 11.81 -3.97
C TRP A 39 0.78 12.03 -5.45
N ARG A 40 2.03 11.83 -5.87
CA ARG A 40 2.40 11.89 -7.28
C ARG A 40 3.52 10.90 -7.59
N THR A 41 3.41 10.22 -8.72
CA THR A 41 4.44 9.35 -9.26
C THR A 41 5.19 10.08 -10.38
N ASP A 42 6.52 10.10 -10.32
CA ASP A 42 7.35 10.68 -11.38
C ASP A 42 7.62 9.68 -12.52
N SER A 43 8.27 10.15 -13.59
CA SER A 43 8.61 9.35 -14.77
C SER A 43 9.60 8.21 -14.48
N PHE A 44 10.27 8.22 -13.31
CA PHE A 44 11.17 7.17 -12.86
C PHE A 44 10.48 6.15 -11.94
N GLY A 45 9.16 6.26 -11.79
CA GLY A 45 8.35 5.38 -10.95
C GLY A 45 8.46 5.67 -9.46
N THR A 46 9.01 6.82 -9.05
CA THR A 46 9.05 7.20 -7.64
C THR A 46 7.75 7.89 -7.27
N SER A 47 7.02 7.32 -6.31
CA SER A 47 5.82 7.93 -5.75
C SER A 47 6.17 8.70 -4.49
N ARG A 48 5.73 9.96 -4.39
CA ARG A 48 5.95 10.84 -3.25
C ARG A 48 4.63 11.29 -2.67
N SER A 49 4.58 11.37 -1.35
CA SER A 49 3.45 11.85 -0.57
C SER A 49 3.77 13.24 0.02
N SER A 50 2.76 14.08 0.23
CA SER A 50 2.93 15.41 0.86
C SER A 50 3.48 15.33 2.28
N ASN A 51 3.30 14.20 2.98
CA ASN A 51 3.87 13.95 4.30
C ASN A 51 5.36 13.56 4.26
N GLY A 52 6.03 13.60 3.11
CA GLY A 52 7.44 13.24 2.94
C GLY A 52 7.70 11.75 2.73
N SER A 53 6.68 10.89 2.82
CA SER A 53 6.83 9.47 2.49
C SER A 53 7.08 9.26 1.00
N LEU A 54 7.87 8.25 0.67
CA LEU A 54 8.28 7.98 -0.70
C LEU A 54 8.43 6.49 -0.96
N SER A 55 8.24 6.07 -2.20
CA SER A 55 8.35 4.67 -2.58
C SER A 55 8.76 4.50 -4.04
N ARG A 56 9.42 3.39 -4.34
CA ARG A 56 9.79 3.03 -5.71
C ARG A 56 10.06 1.54 -5.81
N THR A 57 9.58 0.94 -6.91
CA THR A 57 9.93 -0.42 -7.31
C THR A 57 11.10 -0.38 -8.28
N ASP A 58 12.12 -1.22 -8.04
CA ASP A 58 13.24 -1.38 -8.95
C ASP A 58 12.98 -2.44 -10.03
N SER A 59 13.94 -2.58 -10.96
CA SER A 59 13.86 -3.53 -12.08
C SER A 59 13.87 -4.99 -11.65
N PHE A 60 14.24 -5.30 -10.40
CA PHE A 60 14.22 -6.66 -9.85
C PHE A 60 12.91 -6.95 -9.08
N GLY A 61 11.95 -6.02 -9.12
CA GLY A 61 10.66 -6.15 -8.45
C GLY A 61 10.74 -5.91 -6.94
N THR A 62 11.84 -5.35 -6.42
CA THR A 62 11.93 -4.95 -5.02
C THR A 62 11.39 -3.55 -4.89
N THR A 63 10.46 -3.35 -3.95
CA THR A 63 9.93 -2.01 -3.68
C THR A 63 10.45 -1.51 -2.35
N ARG A 64 11.03 -0.32 -2.38
CA ARG A 64 11.51 0.38 -1.18
C ARG A 64 10.53 1.48 -0.84
N VAL A 65 10.25 1.60 0.45
CA VAL A 65 9.36 2.59 1.05
C VAL A 65 10.14 3.32 2.12
N THR A 66 10.07 4.63 2.12
CA THR A 66 10.55 5.47 3.22
C THR A 66 9.35 6.20 3.78
N ASN A 67 9.11 6.08 5.07
CA ASN A 67 8.02 6.80 5.72
C ASN A 67 8.41 8.27 6.00
N ALA A 68 7.44 9.06 6.46
CA ALA A 68 7.63 10.46 6.84
C ALA A 68 8.75 10.69 7.88
N ASN A 69 9.09 9.68 8.68
CA ASN A 69 10.13 9.74 9.70
C ASN A 69 11.50 9.32 9.17
N GLY A 70 11.63 9.00 7.87
CA GLY A 70 12.88 8.55 7.25
C GLY A 70 13.21 7.07 7.46
N GLU A 71 12.31 6.28 8.03
CA GLU A 71 12.52 4.84 8.19
C GLU A 71 12.23 4.11 6.88
N ASN A 72 13.11 3.17 6.53
CA ASN A 72 13.03 2.42 5.28
C ASN A 72 12.53 1.00 5.48
N THR A 73 11.59 0.59 4.63
CA THR A 73 11.12 -0.80 4.53
C THR A 73 11.22 -1.26 3.09
N THR A 74 11.63 -2.51 2.86
CA THR A 74 11.62 -3.11 1.52
C THR A 74 10.67 -4.28 1.45
N TYR A 75 9.99 -4.42 0.32
CA TYR A 75 9.04 -5.49 0.04
C TYR A 75 9.42 -6.15 -1.27
N ARG A 76 9.34 -7.49 -1.31
CA ARG A 76 9.59 -8.26 -2.54
C ARG A 76 8.66 -9.46 -2.60
N THR A 77 8.08 -9.69 -3.77
CA THR A 77 7.24 -10.85 -4.07
C THR A 77 8.08 -11.96 -4.71
N ASP A 78 7.93 -13.18 -4.22
CA ASP A 78 8.56 -14.37 -4.79
C ASP A 78 7.74 -14.98 -5.95
N SER A 79 8.28 -16.03 -6.57
CA SER A 79 7.64 -16.75 -7.68
C SER A 79 6.36 -17.49 -7.27
N PHE A 80 6.09 -17.64 -5.97
CA PHE A 80 4.89 -18.27 -5.44
C PHE A 80 3.81 -17.24 -5.04
N GLY A 81 4.06 -15.96 -5.32
CA GLY A 81 3.16 -14.86 -5.02
C GLY A 81 3.20 -14.40 -3.56
N THR A 82 4.19 -14.82 -2.78
CA THR A 82 4.36 -14.37 -1.39
C THR A 82 5.19 -13.10 -1.37
N THR A 83 4.66 -12.03 -0.78
CA THR A 83 5.41 -10.80 -0.52
C THR A 83 5.96 -10.80 0.90
N ARG A 84 7.22 -10.41 1.05
CA ARG A 84 7.88 -10.27 2.36
C ARG A 84 8.45 -8.87 2.53
N GLY A 85 8.11 -8.24 3.65
CA GLY A 85 8.64 -6.98 4.12
C GLY A 85 9.87 -7.17 5.01
N SER A 86 10.83 -6.24 4.95
CA SER A 86 11.97 -6.18 5.87
C SER A 86 11.56 -5.83 7.31
N ASP A 87 10.35 -5.32 7.48
CA ASP A 87 9.72 -5.06 8.77
C ASP A 87 9.11 -6.31 9.42
N GLY A 88 9.19 -7.47 8.76
CA GLY A 88 8.63 -8.74 9.23
C GLY A 88 7.23 -9.04 8.70
N THR A 89 6.61 -8.12 7.94
CA THR A 89 5.31 -8.38 7.33
C THR A 89 5.39 -9.43 6.22
N VAL A 90 4.35 -10.23 6.09
CA VAL A 90 4.22 -11.24 5.02
C VAL A 90 2.81 -11.17 4.46
N SER A 91 2.66 -11.15 3.14
CA SER A 91 1.36 -11.22 2.50
C SER A 91 1.34 -12.21 1.34
N ARG A 92 0.17 -12.79 1.09
CA ARG A 92 -0.05 -13.65 -0.08
C ARG A 92 -1.52 -13.64 -0.47
N THR A 93 -1.77 -13.60 -1.77
CA THR A 93 -3.11 -13.76 -2.34
C THR A 93 -3.29 -15.20 -2.81
N ASP A 94 -4.41 -15.81 -2.42
CA ASP A 94 -4.77 -17.16 -2.87
C ASP A 94 -5.45 -17.16 -4.26
N SER A 95 -5.72 -18.36 -4.78
CA SER A 95 -6.36 -18.55 -6.10
C SER A 95 -7.81 -18.05 -6.15
N PHE A 96 -8.44 -17.81 -5.00
CA PHE A 96 -9.79 -17.26 -4.94
C PHE A 96 -9.77 -15.73 -4.91
N GLY A 97 -8.60 -15.09 -4.77
CA GLY A 97 -8.45 -13.64 -4.65
C GLY A 97 -8.54 -13.12 -3.22
N THR A 98 -8.36 -13.98 -2.22
CA THR A 98 -8.25 -13.58 -0.82
C THR A 98 -6.80 -13.30 -0.47
N THR A 99 -6.50 -12.10 0.00
CA THR A 99 -5.17 -11.70 0.45
C THR A 99 -5.07 -11.84 1.97
N ARG A 100 -4.12 -12.65 2.45
CA ARG A 100 -3.79 -12.73 3.87
C ARG A 100 -2.52 -11.96 4.14
N ILE A 101 -2.54 -11.10 5.14
CA ILE A 101 -1.42 -10.25 5.58
C ILE A 101 -1.14 -10.62 7.03
N THR A 102 0.11 -10.94 7.36
CA THR A 102 0.56 -11.17 8.74
C THR A 102 1.60 -10.11 9.07
N ASP A 103 1.44 -9.42 10.19
CA ASP A 103 2.44 -8.46 10.67
C ASP A 103 3.59 -9.16 11.42
N ALA A 104 4.59 -8.37 11.83
CA ALA A 104 5.75 -8.87 12.55
C ALA A 104 5.43 -9.41 13.95
N GLN A 105 4.27 -9.04 14.50
CA GLN A 105 3.77 -9.49 15.80
C GLN A 105 2.92 -10.77 15.67
N GLY A 106 2.68 -11.25 14.44
CA GLY A 106 1.87 -12.43 14.14
C GLY A 106 0.38 -12.13 14.00
N SER A 107 -0.05 -10.86 14.12
CA SER A 107 -1.45 -10.49 13.86
C SER A 107 -1.76 -10.66 12.39
N THR A 108 -2.96 -11.14 12.08
CA THR A 108 -3.38 -11.45 10.72
C THR A 108 -4.57 -10.60 10.33
N THR A 109 -4.53 -10.07 9.11
CA THR A 109 -5.68 -9.46 8.45
C THR A 109 -5.90 -10.18 7.12
N THR A 110 -7.15 -10.52 6.82
CA THR A 110 -7.55 -11.05 5.51
C THR A 110 -8.39 -10.03 4.78
N CYS A 111 -8.11 -9.83 3.50
CA CYS A 111 -8.86 -8.92 2.63
C CYS A 111 -9.34 -9.65 1.38
N ARG A 112 -10.55 -9.35 0.92
CA ARG A 112 -11.09 -9.88 -0.33
C ARG A 112 -11.89 -8.81 -1.06
N THR A 113 -11.72 -8.75 -2.38
CA THR A 113 -12.53 -7.92 -3.27
C THR A 113 -13.59 -8.78 -3.94
N ASP A 114 -14.85 -8.36 -3.89
CA ASP A 114 -15.95 -9.04 -4.57
C ASP A 114 -16.06 -8.66 -6.05
N SER A 115 -16.99 -9.30 -6.77
CA SER A 115 -17.22 -9.08 -8.21
C SER A 115 -17.73 -7.67 -8.54
N PHE A 116 -18.19 -6.92 -7.54
CA PHE A 116 -18.63 -5.53 -7.70
C PHE A 116 -17.50 -4.53 -7.38
N GLY A 117 -16.30 -5.03 -7.10
CA GLY A 117 -15.13 -4.20 -6.77
C GLY A 117 -15.10 -3.74 -5.32
N THR A 118 -15.96 -4.25 -4.44
CA THR A 118 -15.95 -3.90 -3.01
C THR A 118 -14.93 -4.74 -2.27
N THR A 119 -13.96 -4.09 -1.61
CA THR A 119 -12.97 -4.77 -0.75
C THR A 119 -13.41 -4.78 0.70
N ARG A 120 -13.32 -5.94 1.36
CA ARG A 120 -13.58 -6.13 2.80
C ARG A 120 -12.37 -6.75 3.46
N CYS A 121 -12.02 -6.28 4.67
CA CYS A 121 -10.93 -6.80 5.46
C CYS A 121 -11.36 -7.14 6.89
N ASN A 122 -10.81 -8.20 7.48
CA ASN A 122 -11.09 -8.68 8.83
C ASN A 122 -9.84 -9.20 9.53
#